data_AF-A0A934LQW3-F1
#
_entry.id   AF-A0A934LQW3-F1
#
_cell.length_a   1.000
_cell.length_b   1.000
_cell.length_c   1.000
_cell.angle_alpha   90.00
_cell.angle_beta   90.00
_cell.angle_gamma   90.00
#
_symmetry.space_group_name_H-M   'P 1'
#
loop_
_entity.id
_entity.type
_entity.pdbx_description
1 polymer ?
#
loop_
_entity_poly.entity_id
_entity_poly.type
_entity_poly.pdbx_seq_one_letter_code
_entity_poly.pdbx_strand_id
1 'polypeptide(L)'
;MSKHRSFEKQAKPRRKDPHPVWRGIGCLSMLIIPAISFGISTILVQMAPSMGVYLPPELLGRPVMPELLFKVPGLIGLLNWIQRQNNLYAILIITFAVVVVLAGIIAVGYALAYRIMGPPRYTGYDAPPPRIKVKKYKR
;
A
#
# COMPACT_ATOMS: atom_id res chain seq x y z
N MET A 1 -8.13 -19.24 -51.49
CA MET A 1 -8.80 -20.02 -50.43
C MET A 1 -8.91 -19.18 -49.15
N SER A 2 -10.05 -18.59 -48.82
CA SER A 2 -10.24 -17.87 -47.54
C SER A 2 -11.71 -17.72 -47.09
N LYS A 3 -12.59 -18.66 -47.47
CA LYS A 3 -14.06 -18.49 -47.33
C LYS A 3 -14.59 -18.78 -45.91
N HIS A 4 -13.76 -19.21 -44.96
CA HIS A 4 -14.22 -19.68 -43.64
C HIS A 4 -13.88 -18.78 -42.45
N ARG A 5 -13.32 -17.59 -42.65
CA ARG A 5 -12.87 -16.74 -41.52
C ARG A 5 -13.98 -15.90 -40.87
N SER A 6 -15.21 -15.93 -41.39
CA SER A 6 -16.34 -15.12 -40.88
C SER A 6 -16.94 -15.61 -39.55
N PHE A 7 -16.50 -16.76 -39.02
CA PHE A 7 -17.00 -17.34 -37.77
C PHE A 7 -15.98 -17.30 -36.61
N GLU A 8 -14.87 -16.56 -36.75
CA GLU A 8 -13.92 -16.40 -35.65
C GLU A 8 -14.56 -15.52 -34.56
N LYS A 9 -15.07 -16.15 -33.48
CA LYS A 9 -15.60 -15.45 -32.31
C LYS A 9 -14.54 -14.46 -31.82
N GLN A 10 -14.87 -13.17 -31.86
CA GLN A 10 -14.03 -12.14 -31.26
C GLN A 10 -13.82 -12.50 -29.78
N ALA A 11 -12.56 -12.73 -29.39
CA ALA A 11 -12.21 -13.00 -28.00
C ALA A 11 -12.67 -11.80 -27.16
N LYS A 12 -13.52 -12.05 -26.15
CA LYS A 12 -13.93 -11.01 -25.21
C LYS A 12 -12.67 -10.35 -24.63
N PRO A 13 -12.58 -9.02 -24.61
CA PRO A 13 -11.43 -8.35 -24.01
C PRO A 13 -11.30 -8.82 -22.55
N ARG A 14 -10.09 -9.24 -22.17
CA ARG A 14 -9.81 -9.60 -20.78
C ARG A 14 -10.07 -8.37 -19.91
N ARG A 15 -10.86 -8.56 -18.85
CA ARG A 15 -11.07 -7.53 -17.84
C ARG A 15 -9.71 -7.20 -17.22
N LYS A 16 -9.31 -5.93 -17.32
CA LYS A 16 -8.05 -5.41 -16.75
C LYS A 16 -8.19 -5.10 -15.26
N ASP A 17 -9.40 -5.13 -14.73
CA ASP A 17 -9.69 -4.74 -13.37
C ASP A 17 -9.23 -5.82 -12.38
N PRO A 18 -8.50 -5.45 -11.31
CA PRO A 18 -8.21 -6.34 -10.20
C PRO A 18 -9.50 -6.90 -9.60
N HIS A 19 -9.48 -8.18 -9.25
CA HIS A 19 -10.66 -8.84 -8.69
C HIS A 19 -11.07 -8.16 -7.36
N PRO A 20 -12.37 -7.90 -7.11
CA PRO A 20 -12.84 -7.03 -6.01
C PRO A 20 -12.29 -7.40 -4.62
N VAL A 21 -12.13 -8.70 -4.36
CA VAL A 21 -11.57 -9.23 -3.10
C VAL A 21 -10.17 -8.67 -2.82
N TRP A 22 -9.32 -8.53 -3.85
CA TRP A 22 -7.97 -7.98 -3.69
C TRP A 22 -7.98 -6.49 -3.34
N ARG A 23 -9.00 -5.75 -3.78
CA ARG A 23 -9.20 -4.35 -3.38
C ARG A 23 -9.60 -4.28 -1.89
N GLY A 24 -10.42 -5.22 -1.43
CA GLY A 24 -10.84 -5.33 -0.02
C GLY A 24 -9.67 -5.62 0.91
N ILE A 25 -8.79 -6.55 0.56
CA ILE A 25 -7.60 -6.89 1.36
C ILE A 25 -6.67 -5.67 1.51
N GLY A 26 -6.44 -4.92 0.42
CA GLY A 26 -5.63 -3.69 0.48
C GLY A 26 -6.25 -2.60 1.35
N CYS A 27 -7.58 -2.45 1.31
CA CYS A 27 -8.28 -1.50 2.18
C CYS A 27 -8.15 -1.90 3.66
N LEU A 28 -8.33 -3.19 3.96
CA LEU A 28 -8.21 -3.70 5.32
C LEU A 28 -6.77 -3.56 5.85
N SER A 29 -5.76 -3.86 5.03
CA SER A 29 -4.36 -3.74 5.41
C SER A 29 -3.94 -2.29 5.70
N MET A 30 -4.55 -1.31 5.02
CA MET A 30 -4.34 0.11 5.29
C MET A 30 -4.72 0.53 6.72
N LEU A 31 -5.64 -0.19 7.37
CA LEU A 31 -6.05 0.07 8.75
C LEU A 31 -5.28 -0.81 9.75
N ILE A 32 -5.13 -2.10 9.42
CA ILE A 32 -4.47 -3.07 10.31
C ILE A 32 -2.98 -2.77 10.47
N ILE A 33 -2.27 -2.45 9.38
CA ILE A 33 -0.81 -2.29 9.41
C ILE A 33 -0.41 -1.11 10.32
N PRO A 34 -0.99 0.10 10.20
CA PRO A 34 -0.66 1.20 11.12
C PRO A 34 -0.97 0.89 12.58
N ALA A 35 -2.09 0.21 12.86
CA ALA A 35 -2.48 -0.15 14.22
C ALA A 35 -1.47 -1.10 14.87
N ILE A 36 -1.06 -2.16 14.16
CA ILE A 36 -0.04 -3.10 14.65
C ILE A 36 1.31 -2.40 14.78
N SER A 37 1.69 -1.58 13.79
CA SER A 37 2.97 -0.86 13.79
C SER A 37 3.09 0.08 14.97
N PHE A 38 2.00 0.75 15.36
CA PHE A 38 1.98 1.61 16.54
C PHE A 38 2.24 0.80 17.82
N GLY A 39 1.58 -0.36 17.98
CA GLY A 39 1.80 -1.26 19.12
C GLY A 39 3.23 -1.81 19.19
N ILE A 40 3.82 -2.18 18.05
CA ILE A 40 5.22 -2.62 18.00
C ILE A 40 6.17 -1.48 18.40
N SER A 41 5.89 -0.25 17.96
CA SER A 41 6.76 0.90 18.17
C SER A 41 6.82 1.34 19.63
N THR A 42 5.72 1.24 20.37
CA THR A 42 5.74 1.56 21.81
C THR A 42 6.63 0.60 22.58
N ILE A 43 6.59 -0.69 22.26
CA ILE A 43 7.46 -1.71 22.85
C ILE A 43 8.92 -1.47 22.43
N LEU A 44 9.17 -1.16 21.15
CA LEU A 44 10.52 -0.89 20.66
C LEU A 44 11.17 0.30 21.36
N VAL A 45 10.44 1.41 21.54
CA VAL A 45 10.95 2.61 22.23
C VAL A 45 11.28 2.30 23.68
N GLN A 46 10.47 1.48 24.36
CA GLN A 46 10.72 1.08 25.75
C GLN A 46 11.92 0.15 25.87
N MET A 47 12.14 -0.73 24.89
CA MET A 47 13.22 -1.71 24.87
C MET A 47 14.52 -1.17 24.25
N ALA A 48 14.49 -0.02 23.58
CA ALA A 48 15.66 0.55 22.93
C ALA A 48 16.84 0.81 23.88
N PRO A 49 16.65 1.36 25.11
CA PRO A 49 17.76 1.57 26.03
C PRO A 49 18.43 0.27 26.50
N SER A 50 17.66 -0.82 26.66
CA SER A 50 18.21 -2.11 27.09
C SER A 50 18.95 -2.83 25.96
N MET A 51 18.62 -2.55 24.71
CA MET A 51 19.33 -3.04 23.52
C MET A 51 20.59 -2.23 23.17
N GLY A 52 20.90 -1.15 23.91
CA GLY A 52 22.00 -0.25 23.60
C GLY A 52 21.73 0.66 22.39
N VAL A 53 20.47 0.80 21.96
CA VAL A 53 20.09 1.71 20.88
C VAL A 53 19.93 3.11 21.46
N TYR A 54 20.78 4.04 21.01
CA TYR A 54 20.71 5.43 21.43
C TYR A 54 19.62 6.17 20.66
N LEU A 55 18.60 6.68 21.36
CA LEU A 55 17.63 7.60 20.80
C LEU A 55 18.06 9.04 21.08
N PRO A 56 18.02 9.93 20.08
CA PRO A 56 18.24 11.35 20.28
C PRO A 56 17.32 11.89 21.39
N PRO A 57 17.85 12.66 22.36
CA PRO A 57 17.05 13.19 23.46
C PRO A 57 15.93 14.12 22.98
N GLU A 58 16.05 14.72 21.80
CA GLU A 58 15.03 15.59 21.20
C GLU A 58 13.75 14.82 20.83
N LEU A 59 13.86 13.50 20.61
CA LEU A 59 12.73 12.62 20.31
C LEU A 59 12.06 12.07 21.56
N LEU A 60 12.75 12.18 22.70
CA LEU A 60 12.30 11.72 24.00
C LEU A 60 11.64 12.87 24.76
N GLY A 61 10.73 12.52 25.67
CA GLY A 61 9.98 13.49 26.46
C GLY A 61 8.60 13.82 25.88
N ARG A 62 8.06 14.98 26.28
CA ARG A 62 6.69 15.40 25.97
C ARG A 62 6.66 16.40 24.82
N PRO A 63 5.64 16.36 23.96
CA PRO A 63 5.53 17.31 22.86
C PRO A 63 5.24 18.73 23.38
N VAL A 64 6.15 19.66 23.09
CA VAL A 64 5.98 21.09 23.39
C VAL A 64 5.13 21.70 22.27
N MET A 65 3.99 22.31 22.63
CA MET A 65 3.07 22.91 21.67
C MET A 65 3.02 24.43 21.87
N PRO A 66 2.93 25.23 20.79
CA PRO A 66 2.84 26.67 20.88
C PRO A 66 1.53 27.12 21.55
N GLU A 67 1.62 28.16 22.37
CA GLU A 67 0.50 28.71 23.16
C GLU A 67 -0.70 29.15 22.30
N LEU A 68 -0.46 29.52 21.04
CA LEU A 68 -1.47 29.89 20.06
C LEU A 68 -2.54 28.79 19.87
N LEU A 69 -2.15 27.52 19.95
CA LEU A 69 -3.07 26.39 19.76
C LEU A 69 -4.03 26.21 20.95
N PHE A 70 -3.65 26.67 22.15
CA PHE A 70 -4.49 26.60 23.35
C PHE A 70 -5.54 27.71 23.41
N LYS A 71 -5.44 28.73 22.56
CA LYS A 71 -6.41 29.82 22.47
C LYS A 71 -7.68 29.43 21.71
N VAL A 72 -7.66 28.31 20.97
CA VAL A 72 -8.81 27.84 20.20
C VAL A 72 -9.75 27.02 21.11
N PRO A 73 -10.94 27.55 21.46
CA PRO A 73 -11.89 26.81 22.28
C PRO A 73 -12.35 25.56 21.51
N GLY A 74 -12.20 24.38 22.13
CA GLY A 74 -12.54 23.07 21.56
C GLY A 74 -11.33 22.17 21.27
N LEU A 75 -10.15 22.75 21.01
CA LEU A 75 -8.93 21.96 20.75
C LEU A 75 -8.20 21.52 22.04
N ILE A 76 -8.47 22.20 23.15
CA ILE A 76 -7.75 22.06 24.43
C ILE A 76 -7.80 20.61 24.95
N GLY A 77 -8.93 19.92 24.84
CA GLY A 77 -9.06 18.53 25.31
C GLY A 77 -8.17 17.56 24.54
N LEU A 78 -8.14 17.68 23.22
CA LEU A 78 -7.28 16.86 22.35
C LEU A 78 -5.80 17.18 22.58
N LEU A 79 -5.46 18.46 22.68
CA LEU A 79 -4.09 18.90 22.93
C LEU A 79 -3.55 18.38 24.25
N ASN A 80 -4.34 18.47 25.33
CA ASN A 80 -3.96 17.94 26.63
C ASN A 80 -3.73 16.42 26.60
N TRP A 81 -4.57 15.68 25.84
CA TRP A 81 -4.40 14.24 25.67
C TRP A 81 -3.10 13.89 24.94
N ILE A 82 -2.76 14.63 23.88
CA ILE A 82 -1.51 14.47 23.12
C ILE A 82 -0.30 14.80 23.99
N GLN A 83 -0.36 15.90 24.76
CA GLN A 83 0.73 16.35 25.63
C GLN A 83 1.04 15.39 26.79
N ARG A 84 0.04 14.61 27.21
CA ARG A 84 0.22 13.61 28.26
C ARG A 84 1.04 12.40 27.80
N GLN A 85 1.13 12.15 26.50
CA GLN A 85 1.86 10.99 25.97
C GLN A 85 3.37 11.21 26.08
N ASN A 86 4.07 10.25 26.69
CA ASN A 86 5.52 10.25 26.77
C ASN A 86 6.13 9.68 25.47
N ASN A 87 7.22 10.29 25.00
CA ASN A 87 8.02 9.85 23.84
C ASN A 87 7.23 9.75 22.53
N LEU A 88 6.23 10.61 22.35
CA LEU A 88 5.33 10.57 21.21
C LEU A 88 6.05 10.72 19.86
N TYR A 89 7.06 11.59 19.76
CA TYR A 89 7.83 11.79 18.53
C TYR A 89 8.61 10.53 18.15
N ALA A 90 9.33 9.93 19.10
CA ALA A 90 10.03 8.66 18.89
C ALA A 90 9.08 7.56 18.41
N ILE A 91 7.92 7.41 19.08
CA ILE A 91 6.92 6.40 18.74
C ILE A 91 6.40 6.62 17.31
N LEU A 92 6.07 7.85 16.92
CA LEU A 92 5.54 8.14 15.59
C LEU A 92 6.54 7.86 14.47
N ILE A 93 7.81 8.24 14.65
CA ILE A 93 8.87 8.00 13.66
C ILE A 93 9.13 6.51 13.50
N ILE A 94 9.23 5.78 14.62
CA ILE A 94 9.41 4.33 14.59
C ILE A 94 8.17 3.65 14.01
N THR A 95 6.97 4.13 14.33
CA THR A 95 5.72 3.62 13.73
C THR A 95 5.76 3.76 12.22
N PHE A 96 6.13 4.93 11.71
CA PHE A 96 6.26 5.15 10.28
C PHE A 96 7.30 4.22 9.66
N ALA A 97 8.47 4.06 10.28
CA ALA A 97 9.50 3.13 9.82
C ALA A 97 8.99 1.68 9.78
N VAL A 98 8.32 1.22 10.85
CA VAL A 98 7.75 -0.13 10.95
C VAL A 98 6.64 -0.34 9.92
N VAL A 99 5.78 0.67 9.67
CA VAL A 99 4.77 0.62 8.61
C VAL A 99 5.42 0.41 7.25
N VAL A 100 6.46 1.20 6.92
CA VAL A 100 7.16 1.08 5.63
C VAL A 100 7.79 -0.30 5.49
N VAL A 101 8.41 -0.82 6.54
CA VAL A 101 9.02 -2.15 6.54
C VAL A 101 7.96 -3.24 6.37
N LEU A 102 6.89 -3.25 7.17
CA LEU A 102 5.83 -4.26 7.09
C LEU A 102 5.09 -4.20 5.75
N ALA A 103 4.71 -3.01 5.29
CA ALA A 103 4.08 -2.83 3.99
C ALA A 103 5.02 -3.25 2.86
N GLY A 104 6.32 -2.95 2.97
CA GLY A 104 7.35 -3.37 2.02
C GLY A 104 7.49 -4.89 1.95
N ILE A 105 7.52 -5.58 3.09
CA ILE A 105 7.55 -7.05 3.16
C ILE A 105 6.32 -7.66 2.50
N ILE A 106 5.13 -7.13 2.79
CA ILE A 106 3.88 -7.60 2.17
C ILE A 106 3.91 -7.36 0.65
N ALA A 107 4.38 -6.20 0.20
CA ALA A 107 4.48 -5.88 -1.23
C ALA A 107 5.45 -6.81 -1.97
N VAL A 108 6.61 -7.11 -1.38
CA VAL A 108 7.57 -8.07 -1.95
C VAL A 108 6.95 -9.48 -2.00
N GLY A 109 6.33 -9.92 -0.91
CA GLY A 109 5.66 -11.22 -0.85
C GLY A 109 4.56 -11.35 -1.92
N TYR A 110 3.77 -10.29 -2.11
CA TYR A 110 2.77 -10.22 -3.16
C TYR A 110 3.38 -10.31 -4.56
N ALA A 111 4.44 -9.54 -4.83
CA ALA A 111 5.12 -9.57 -6.12
C ALA A 111 5.68 -10.97 -6.45
N LEU A 112 6.22 -11.66 -5.44
CA LEU A 112 6.69 -13.03 -5.59
C LEU A 112 5.54 -14.01 -5.85
N ALA A 113 4.44 -13.90 -5.11
CA ALA A 113 3.24 -14.73 -5.33
C ALA A 113 2.70 -14.56 -6.76
N TYR A 114 2.62 -13.32 -7.25
CA TYR A 114 2.19 -13.03 -8.63
C TYR A 114 3.18 -13.52 -9.68
N ARG A 115 4.48 -13.55 -9.37
CA ARG A 115 5.48 -14.11 -10.28
C ARG A 115 5.36 -15.63 -10.41
N ILE A 116 4.99 -16.33 -9.34
CA ILE A 116 4.89 -17.79 -9.32
C ILE A 116 3.54 -18.28 -9.84
N MET A 117 2.45 -17.65 -9.39
CA MET A 117 1.07 -18.10 -9.67
C MET A 117 0.40 -17.30 -10.79
N GLY A 118 1.03 -16.23 -11.27
CA GLY A 118 0.45 -15.35 -12.28
C GLY A 118 0.41 -15.98 -13.68
N PRO A 119 -0.60 -15.66 -14.50
CA PRO A 119 -0.65 -16.11 -15.89
C PRO A 119 0.54 -15.55 -16.69
N PRO A 120 1.01 -16.27 -17.72
CA PRO A 120 2.09 -15.81 -18.58
C PRO A 120 1.75 -14.46 -19.23
N ARG A 121 2.75 -13.56 -19.30
CA ARG A 121 2.59 -12.18 -19.82
C ARG A 121 2.08 -12.12 -21.26
N TYR A 122 2.44 -13.11 -22.06
CA TYR A 122 2.01 -13.22 -23.44
C TYR A 122 1.32 -14.56 -23.66
N THR A 123 0.22 -14.52 -24.37
CA THR A 123 -0.52 -15.67 -24.87
C THR A 123 -0.38 -15.74 -26.38
N GLY A 124 -0.54 -16.92 -26.97
CA GLY A 124 -0.44 -17.11 -28.42
C GLY A 124 -1.41 -16.27 -29.26
N TYR A 125 -2.39 -15.63 -28.62
CA TYR A 125 -3.38 -14.75 -29.23
C TYR A 125 -3.03 -13.25 -29.14
N ASP A 126 -1.93 -12.88 -28.46
CA ASP A 126 -1.51 -11.48 -28.33
C ASP A 126 -0.77 -10.95 -29.57
N ALA A 127 -0.56 -11.79 -30.59
CA ALA A 127 -0.07 -11.36 -31.88
C ALA A 127 -1.10 -10.42 -32.54
N PRO A 128 -0.71 -9.19 -32.95
CA PRO A 128 -1.64 -8.29 -33.63
C PRO A 128 -2.14 -8.95 -34.92
N PRO A 129 -3.44 -8.81 -35.26
CA PRO A 129 -3.97 -9.42 -36.46
C PRO A 129 -3.21 -8.91 -37.69
N PRO A 130 -2.89 -9.79 -38.67
CA PRO A 130 -2.16 -9.39 -39.85
C PRO A 130 -2.92 -8.28 -40.59
N ARG A 131 -2.26 -7.15 -40.86
CA ARG A 131 -2.81 -6.00 -41.60
C ARG A 131 -2.97 -6.36 -43.09
N ILE A 132 -4.01 -7.09 -43.43
CA ILE A 132 -4.31 -7.45 -44.82
C ILE A 132 -5.12 -6.32 -45.46
N LYS A 133 -4.52 -5.58 -46.41
CA LYS A 133 -5.22 -4.62 -47.26
C LYS A 133 -5.89 -5.36 -48.43
N VAL A 134 -7.12 -5.83 -48.26
CA VAL A 134 -7.91 -6.40 -49.37
C VAL A 134 -8.72 -5.31 -50.09
N LYS A 135 -8.69 -5.33 -51.44
CA LYS A 135 -9.59 -4.50 -52.25
C LYS A 135 -11.03 -4.99 -52.04
N LYS A 136 -11.95 -4.07 -51.69
CA LYS A 136 -13.38 -4.37 -51.61
C LYS A 136 -13.88 -4.79 -53.00
N TYR A 137 -14.45 -5.99 -53.09
CA TYR A 137 -15.13 -6.46 -54.30
C TYR A 137 -16.38 -5.58 -54.52
N LYS A 138 -16.46 -4.93 -55.68
CA LYS A 138 -17.63 -4.16 -56.10
C LYS A 138 -18.47 -5.09 -56.97
N ARG A 139 -19.72 -5.31 -56.57
CA ARG A 139 -20.68 -6.19 -57.26
C ARG A 139 -21.41 -5.40 -58.34
#